data_AF-A0A8S3IIP8-F1
#
_entry.id   AF-A0A8S3IIP8-F1
#
_cell.length_a   1.000
_cell.length_b   1.000
_cell.length_c   1.000
_cell.angle_alpha   90.00
_cell.angle_beta   90.00
_cell.angle_gamma   90.00
#
_symmetry.space_group_name_H-M   'P 1'
#
loop_
_entity.id
_entity.type
_entity.pdbx_description
1 polymer ?
#
loop_
_entity_poly.entity_id
_entity_poly.type
_entity_poly.pdbx_seq_one_letter_code
_entity_poly.pdbx_strand_id
1 'polypeptide(L)'
;GEPCCESPWNIHKLSSTLAWFDSFTDLPSVLISCCRRTLIYPLNRSFKLARKCLLDVIEILSMGKCAILQCFLQMRRLFLDEEHRYLLNTLYLNDYCLWIQTECHTQWLNSLIEAMKHTIDYELDENDLGLDFEEKRFSWKVNLCEASDTDDDDCVSSSEEQ
;
A
#
# COMPACT_ATOMS: atom_id res chain seq x y z
N GLY A 1 -2.68 -7.73 13.10
CA GLY A 1 -1.82 -8.81 12.58
C GLY A 1 -0.62 -8.98 13.48
N GLU A 2 0.12 -10.07 13.32
CA GLU A 2 1.38 -10.28 14.05
C GLU A 2 2.55 -9.58 13.32
N PRO A 3 3.42 -8.86 14.05
CA PRO A 3 4.59 -8.24 13.45
C PRO A 3 5.65 -9.28 13.07
N CYS A 4 6.34 -9.03 11.96
CA CYS A 4 7.48 -9.82 11.49
C CYS A 4 8.66 -8.91 11.11
N CYS A 5 9.81 -9.49 10.76
CA CYS A 5 11.01 -8.74 10.37
C CYS A 5 10.81 -7.80 9.17
N GLU A 6 9.84 -8.08 8.29
CA GLU A 6 9.53 -7.22 7.13
C GLU A 6 8.53 -6.11 7.47
N SER A 7 7.95 -6.09 8.66
CA SER A 7 6.94 -5.09 9.04
C SER A 7 7.50 -3.66 8.99
N PRO A 8 8.68 -3.36 9.58
CA PRO A 8 9.27 -2.03 9.47
C PRO A 8 9.60 -1.65 8.02
N TRP A 9 10.09 -2.60 7.23
CA TRP A 9 10.39 -2.36 5.81
C TRP A 9 9.14 -1.98 5.03
N ASN A 10 8.03 -2.72 5.21
CA ASN A 10 6.77 -2.45 4.54
C ASN A 10 6.19 -1.09 4.96
N ILE A 11 6.10 -0.79 6.26
CA ILE A 11 5.57 0.49 6.74
C ILE A 11 6.38 1.66 6.16
N HIS A 12 7.71 1.58 6.22
CA HIS A 12 8.59 2.59 5.66
C HIS A 12 8.38 2.73 4.15
N LYS A 13 8.42 1.64 3.38
CA LYS A 13 8.33 1.72 1.91
C LYS A 13 6.96 2.14 1.41
N LEU A 14 5.87 1.84 2.11
CA LEU A 14 4.53 2.24 1.68
C LEU A 14 4.26 3.74 1.90
N SER A 15 4.85 4.35 2.92
CA SER A 15 4.75 5.79 3.15
C SER A 15 5.76 6.56 2.30
N SER A 16 5.28 7.40 1.39
CA SER A 16 6.12 8.33 0.62
C SER A 16 6.87 9.32 1.53
N THR A 17 6.21 9.83 2.57
CA THR A 17 6.82 10.72 3.56
C THR A 17 7.95 10.04 4.34
N LEU A 18 7.74 8.80 4.83
CA LEU A 18 8.81 8.12 5.59
C LEU A 18 9.94 7.61 4.70
N ALA A 19 9.64 7.21 3.47
CA ALA A 19 10.64 6.65 2.58
C ALA A 19 11.49 7.72 1.90
N TRP A 20 10.83 8.76 1.40
CA TRP A 20 11.39 9.72 0.44
C TRP A 20 11.29 11.18 0.93
N PHE A 21 10.83 11.40 2.17
CA PHE A 21 10.65 12.74 2.76
C PHE A 21 9.71 13.62 1.92
N ASP A 22 8.77 12.98 1.22
CA ASP A 22 7.85 13.62 0.31
C ASP A 22 6.68 14.26 1.07
N SER A 23 6.21 15.41 0.56
CA SER A 23 5.13 16.20 1.15
C SER A 23 4.07 16.49 0.09
N PHE A 24 2.80 16.34 0.48
CA PHE A 24 1.67 16.49 -0.42
C PHE A 24 0.81 17.68 -0.01
N THR A 25 0.23 18.34 -1.01
CA THR A 25 -0.70 19.46 -0.82
C THR A 25 -2.16 19.04 -0.88
N ASP A 26 -2.43 17.86 -1.42
CA ASP A 26 -3.77 17.36 -1.71
C ASP A 26 -3.91 15.89 -1.35
N LEU A 27 -5.11 15.51 -0.91
CA LEU A 27 -5.43 14.16 -0.47
C LEU A 27 -5.39 13.11 -1.60
N PRO A 28 -5.89 13.37 -2.81
CA PRO A 28 -5.84 12.39 -3.91
C PRO A 28 -4.40 11.97 -4.23
N SER A 29 -3.46 12.91 -4.30
CA SER A 29 -2.05 12.58 -4.55
C SER A 29 -1.44 11.70 -3.46
N VAL A 30 -1.81 11.89 -2.19
CA VAL A 30 -1.38 11.01 -1.08
C VAL A 30 -1.89 9.59 -1.30
N LEU A 31 -3.18 9.43 -1.59
CA LEU A 31 -3.80 8.11 -1.77
C LEU A 31 -3.29 7.39 -3.02
N ILE A 32 -3.13 8.12 -4.13
CA ILE A 32 -2.53 7.59 -5.37
C ILE A 32 -1.09 7.15 -5.12
N SER A 33 -0.29 7.98 -4.43
CA SER A 33 1.09 7.62 -4.07
C SER A 33 1.12 6.35 -3.21
N CYS A 34 0.28 6.27 -2.18
CA CYS A 34 0.17 5.07 -1.32
C CYS A 34 -0.22 3.81 -2.12
N CYS A 35 -1.24 3.91 -2.99
CA CYS A 35 -1.69 2.80 -3.83
C CYS A 35 -0.61 2.34 -4.81
N ARG A 36 0.04 3.27 -5.52
CA ARG A 36 1.17 2.98 -6.42
C ARG A 36 2.27 2.22 -5.69
N ARG A 37 2.66 2.70 -4.51
CA ARG A 37 3.73 2.07 -3.69
C ARG A 37 3.32 0.67 -3.21
N THR A 38 2.05 0.47 -2.88
CA THR A 38 1.48 -0.85 -2.53
C THR A 38 1.53 -1.84 -3.71
N LEU A 39 1.44 -1.35 -4.94
CA LEU A 39 1.54 -2.18 -6.14
C LEU A 39 2.99 -2.43 -6.60
N ILE A 40 3.98 -1.73 -6.04
CA ILE A 40 5.38 -1.83 -6.45
C ILE A 40 6.20 -2.62 -5.42
N TYR A 41 6.15 -2.22 -4.14
CA TYR A 41 7.11 -2.68 -3.13
C TYR A 41 6.76 -4.00 -2.44
N PRO A 42 5.58 -4.17 -1.80
CA PRO A 42 5.32 -5.32 -0.95
C PRO A 42 5.11 -6.60 -1.77
N LEU A 43 5.13 -7.74 -1.08
CA LEU A 43 4.87 -9.05 -1.65
C LEU A 43 3.48 -9.15 -2.31
N ASN A 44 2.45 -8.62 -1.62
CA ASN A 44 1.07 -8.65 -2.09
C ASN A 44 0.73 -7.35 -2.85
N ARG A 45 0.80 -7.40 -4.18
CA ARG A 45 0.54 -6.27 -5.09
C ARG A 45 -0.87 -6.35 -5.65
N SER A 46 -1.85 -5.91 -4.87
CA SER A 46 -3.26 -5.92 -5.28
C SER A 46 -3.93 -4.60 -4.98
N PHE A 47 -4.54 -3.98 -6.00
CA PHE A 47 -5.25 -2.71 -5.82
C PHE A 47 -6.48 -2.88 -4.92
N LYS A 48 -7.17 -4.02 -5.06
CA LYS A 48 -8.29 -4.38 -4.17
C LYS A 48 -7.88 -4.45 -2.71
N LEU A 49 -6.70 -5.02 -2.42
CA LEU A 49 -6.15 -5.06 -1.06
C LEU A 49 -5.78 -3.66 -0.59
N ALA A 50 -5.11 -2.86 -1.42
CA ALA A 50 -4.77 -1.47 -1.09
C ALA A 50 -6.02 -0.65 -0.74
N ARG A 51 -7.05 -0.71 -1.59
CA ARG A 51 -8.34 -0.03 -1.36
C ARG A 51 -8.99 -0.49 -0.06
N LYS A 52 -8.97 -1.81 0.23
CA LYS A 52 -9.48 -2.34 1.50
C LYS A 52 -8.72 -1.76 2.70
N CYS A 53 -7.39 -1.72 2.65
CA CYS A 53 -6.59 -1.13 3.73
C CYS A 53 -6.89 0.37 3.93
N LEU A 54 -7.19 1.12 2.87
CA LEU A 54 -7.61 2.52 3.01
C LEU A 54 -8.97 2.68 3.72
N LEU A 55 -9.91 1.75 3.48
CA LEU A 55 -11.17 1.71 4.22
C LEU A 55 -10.95 1.35 5.70
N ASP A 56 -10.04 0.42 5.99
CA ASP A 56 -9.66 0.08 7.36
C ASP A 56 -9.01 1.30 8.07
N VAL A 57 -8.25 2.12 7.35
CA VAL A 57 -7.71 3.40 7.89
C VAL A 57 -8.85 4.35 8.26
N ILE A 58 -9.88 4.49 7.43
CA ILE A 58 -11.07 5.30 7.76
C ILE A 58 -11.73 4.80 9.05
N GLU A 59 -11.82 3.49 9.26
CA GLU A 59 -12.37 2.90 10.47
C GLU A 59 -11.53 3.29 11.70
N ILE A 60 -10.20 3.14 11.62
CA ILE A 60 -9.28 3.53 12.70
C ILE A 60 -9.39 5.03 13.02
N LEU A 61 -9.45 5.89 12.00
CA LEU A 61 -9.64 7.33 12.20
C LEU A 61 -10.97 7.62 12.90
N SER A 62 -12.02 6.88 12.55
CA SER A 62 -13.37 7.02 13.14
C SER A 62 -13.45 6.56 14.60
N MET A 63 -12.58 5.63 15.03
CA MET A 63 -12.44 5.24 16.45
C MET A 63 -11.84 6.36 17.32
N GLY A 64 -11.22 7.37 16.68
CA GLY A 64 -10.72 8.57 17.32
C GLY A 64 -9.24 8.54 17.69
N LYS A 65 -8.79 9.63 18.31
CA LYS A 65 -7.36 9.94 18.54
C LYS A 65 -6.59 8.87 19.30
N CYS A 66 -7.24 8.17 20.24
CA CYS A 66 -6.59 7.11 21.01
C CYS A 66 -6.19 5.92 20.12
N ALA A 67 -7.04 5.53 19.17
CA ALA A 67 -6.73 4.44 18.23
C ALA A 67 -5.58 4.84 17.29
N ILE A 68 -5.60 6.08 16.79
CA ILE A 68 -4.53 6.63 15.95
C ILE A 68 -3.19 6.66 16.71
N LEU A 69 -3.20 7.12 17.96
CA LEU A 69 -2.01 7.15 18.81
C LEU A 69 -1.47 5.73 19.05
N GLN A 70 -2.34 4.73 19.26
CA GLN A 70 -1.92 3.34 19.39
C GLN A 70 -1.20 2.85 18.12
N CYS A 71 -1.71 3.18 16.94
CA CYS A 71 -1.02 2.87 15.67
C CYS A 71 0.35 3.53 15.58
N PHE A 72 0.47 4.82 15.92
CA PHE A 72 1.76 5.52 15.92
C PHE A 72 2.76 4.92 16.92
N LEU A 73 2.31 4.58 18.13
CA LEU A 73 3.15 3.95 19.15
C LEU A 73 3.62 2.55 18.73
N GLN A 74 2.77 1.78 18.04
CA GLN A 74 3.15 0.49 17.47
C GLN A 74 4.22 0.65 16.38
N MET A 75 4.02 1.58 15.42
CA MET A 75 5.03 1.86 14.40
C MET A 75 6.35 2.34 15.00
N ARG A 76 6.28 3.20 16.04
CA ARG A 76 7.46 3.70 16.75
C ARG A 76 8.26 2.58 17.39
N ARG A 77 7.59 1.61 18.02
CA ARG A 77 8.23 0.42 18.58
C ARG A 77 8.91 -0.42 17.50
N LEU A 78 8.23 -0.64 16.37
CA LEU A 78 8.78 -1.42 15.26
C LEU A 78 10.04 -0.79 14.65
N PHE A 79 10.14 0.54 14.61
CA PHE A 79 11.36 1.21 14.12
C PHE A 79 12.47 1.32 15.16
N LEU A 80 12.18 1.20 16.45
CA LEU A 80 13.21 1.28 17.49
C LEU A 80 14.18 0.11 17.42
N ASP A 81 13.67 -1.07 17.09
CA ASP A 81 14.45 -2.32 17.02
C ASP A 81 15.23 -2.46 15.68
N GLU A 82 15.09 -1.50 14.76
CA GLU A 82 15.67 -1.51 13.42
C GLU A 82 16.86 -0.54 13.29
N GLU A 83 18.04 -1.09 12.99
CA GLU A 83 19.33 -0.39 12.98
C GLU A 83 19.36 0.87 12.12
N HIS A 84 18.67 0.88 10.97
CA HIS A 84 18.68 2.01 10.02
C HIS A 84 17.39 2.83 10.02
N ARG A 85 16.35 2.43 10.77
CA ARG A 85 15.04 3.10 10.73
C ARG A 85 14.65 3.81 12.02
N TYR A 86 15.38 3.59 13.12
CA TYR A 86 15.11 4.27 14.39
C TYR A 86 15.12 5.80 14.26
N LEU A 87 15.87 6.36 13.30
CA LEU A 87 15.91 7.80 13.05
C LEU A 87 14.55 8.37 12.62
N LEU A 88 13.70 7.57 11.96
CA LEU A 88 12.34 7.98 11.57
C LEU A 88 11.45 8.24 12.79
N ASN A 89 11.76 7.64 13.94
CA ASN A 89 11.09 7.97 15.19
C ASN A 89 11.36 9.42 15.57
N THR A 90 12.61 9.85 15.49
CA THR A 90 13.02 11.21 15.81
C THR A 90 12.54 12.22 14.76
N LEU A 91 12.54 11.86 13.48
CA LEU A 91 12.17 12.77 12.39
C LEU A 91 10.67 12.96 12.23
N TYR A 92 9.85 11.95 12.55
CA TYR A 92 8.41 11.99 12.30
C TYR A 92 7.56 11.44 13.44
N LEU A 93 7.79 10.18 13.87
CA LEU A 93 6.79 9.51 14.71
C LEU A 93 6.64 10.10 16.11
N ASN A 94 7.73 10.63 16.71
CA ASN A 94 7.64 11.32 18.00
C ASN A 94 6.74 12.56 17.91
N ASP A 95 6.90 13.36 16.85
CA ASP A 95 6.10 14.57 16.63
C ASP A 95 4.66 14.23 16.27
N TYR A 96 4.43 13.17 15.49
CA TYR A 96 3.06 12.69 15.21
C TYR A 96 2.35 12.18 16.46
N CYS A 97 3.06 11.47 17.35
CA CYS A 97 2.53 11.07 18.65
C CYS A 97 2.17 12.28 19.51
N LEU A 98 3.00 13.32 19.52
CA LEU A 98 2.70 14.54 20.28
C LEU A 98 1.51 15.29 19.68
N TRP A 99 1.55 15.54 18.37
CA TRP A 99 0.53 16.28 17.62
C TRP A 99 -0.87 15.69 17.79
N ILE A 100 -1.03 14.37 17.71
CA ILE A 100 -2.35 13.73 17.87
C ILE A 100 -2.92 13.92 19.28
N GLN A 101 -2.05 14.06 20.29
CA GLN A 101 -2.44 14.27 21.68
C GLN A 101 -2.76 15.74 21.99
N THR A 102 -2.02 16.69 21.42
CA THR A 102 -2.08 18.11 21.82
C THR A 102 -2.81 19.01 20.82
N GLU A 103 -2.59 18.83 19.52
CA GLU A 103 -2.93 19.83 18.50
C GLU A 103 -4.01 19.36 17.52
N CYS A 104 -4.19 18.05 17.34
CA CYS A 104 -5.19 17.55 16.41
C CYS A 104 -6.60 17.92 16.88
N HIS A 105 -7.40 18.61 16.06
CA HIS A 105 -8.79 18.90 16.38
C HIS A 105 -9.73 17.80 15.88
N THR A 106 -10.70 17.38 16.70
CA THR A 106 -11.66 16.34 16.32
C THR A 106 -12.50 16.75 15.11
N GLN A 107 -12.83 18.04 14.96
CA GLN A 107 -13.55 18.54 13.79
C GLN A 107 -12.73 18.35 12.51
N TRP A 108 -11.44 18.69 12.54
CA TRP A 108 -10.55 18.48 11.41
C TRP A 108 -10.44 17.00 11.03
N LEU A 109 -10.34 16.13 12.04
CA LEU A 109 -10.28 14.68 11.84
C LEU A 109 -11.55 14.16 11.14
N ASN A 110 -12.72 14.62 11.57
CA ASN A 110 -13.99 14.26 10.93
C ASN A 110 -14.06 14.78 9.48
N SER A 111 -13.60 16.00 9.21
CA SER A 111 -13.51 16.52 7.85
C SER A 111 -12.56 15.70 6.97
N LEU A 112 -11.43 15.25 7.51
CA LEU A 112 -10.49 14.37 6.82
C LEU A 112 -11.14 13.02 6.49
N ILE A 113 -11.87 12.42 7.44
CA ILE A 113 -12.56 11.14 7.23
C ILE A 113 -13.56 11.23 6.07
N GLU A 114 -14.38 12.28 6.04
CA GLU A 114 -15.37 12.47 4.97
C GLU A 114 -14.69 12.75 3.62
N ALA A 115 -13.61 13.54 3.60
CA ALA A 115 -12.82 13.75 2.40
C ALA A 115 -12.19 12.45 1.88
N MET A 116 -11.63 11.61 2.77
CA MET A 116 -11.06 10.31 2.39
C MET A 116 -12.11 9.37 1.80
N LYS A 117 -13.30 9.28 2.41
CA LYS A 117 -14.41 8.48 1.86
C LYS A 117 -14.77 8.93 0.44
N HIS A 118 -14.96 10.23 0.26
CA HIS A 118 -15.28 10.80 -1.04
C HIS A 118 -14.21 10.48 -2.09
N THR A 119 -12.94 10.74 -1.79
CA THR A 119 -11.84 10.49 -2.73
C THR A 119 -11.71 9.00 -3.08
N ILE A 120 -11.89 8.09 -2.12
CA ILE A 120 -11.80 6.63 -2.37
C ILE A 120 -12.96 6.10 -3.22
N ASP A 121 -14.14 6.70 -3.13
CA ASP A 121 -15.32 6.26 -3.87
C ASP A 121 -15.43 6.88 -5.27
N TYR A 122 -14.90 8.10 -5.47
CA TYR A 122 -15.12 8.86 -6.71
C TYR A 122 -13.85 9.22 -7.50
N GLU A 123 -12.69 9.30 -6.86
CA GLU A 123 -11.46 9.83 -7.49
C GLU A 123 -10.34 8.78 -7.59
N LEU A 124 -10.46 7.64 -6.90
CA LEU A 124 -9.42 6.62 -6.84
C LEU A 124 -9.76 5.42 -7.73
N ASP A 125 -9.19 5.40 -8.93
CA ASP A 125 -9.25 4.27 -9.86
C ASP A 125 -7.89 3.58 -10.05
N GLU A 126 -7.90 2.29 -10.40
CA GLU A 126 -6.68 1.51 -10.67
C GLU A 126 -5.93 2.04 -11.90
N ASN A 127 -6.66 2.57 -12.88
CA ASN A 127 -6.08 3.08 -14.13
C ASN A 127 -5.38 4.44 -13.95
N ASP A 128 -5.83 5.24 -12.98
CA ASP A 128 -5.27 6.57 -12.70
C ASP A 128 -3.93 6.52 -11.94
N LEU A 129 -3.44 5.32 -11.63
CA LEU A 129 -2.17 5.12 -10.92
C LEU A 129 -0.94 5.40 -11.80
N GLY A 130 -1.12 5.64 -13.10
CA GLY A 130 -0.01 5.91 -14.04
C GLY A 130 0.96 4.72 -14.15
N LEU A 131 0.44 3.53 -13.87
CA LEU A 131 1.13 2.25 -14.00
C LEU A 131 0.36 1.53 -15.09
N ASP A 132 0.96 1.39 -16.26
CA ASP A 132 0.31 0.81 -17.44
C ASP A 132 0.01 -0.68 -17.23
N PHE A 133 -1.08 -0.95 -16.51
CA PHE A 133 -1.46 -2.29 -16.05
C PHE A 133 -2.29 -3.02 -17.09
N GLU A 134 -3.08 -2.32 -17.90
CA GLU A 134 -3.95 -2.94 -18.90
C GLU A 134 -3.12 -3.59 -20.01
N GLU A 135 -2.11 -2.90 -20.55
CA GLU A 135 -1.21 -3.44 -21.58
C GLU A 135 -0.43 -4.65 -21.04
N LYS A 136 0.13 -4.52 -19.83
CA LYS A 136 0.87 -5.62 -19.19
C LYS A 136 -0.02 -6.81 -18.92
N ARG A 137 -1.21 -6.61 -18.34
CA ARG A 137 -2.13 -7.71 -17.99
C ARG A 137 -2.67 -8.42 -19.23
N PHE A 138 -2.88 -7.68 -20.33
CA PHE A 138 -3.21 -8.25 -21.62
C PHE A 138 -2.06 -9.10 -22.17
N SER A 139 -0.83 -8.57 -22.20
CA SER A 139 0.37 -9.32 -22.63
C SER A 139 0.59 -10.59 -21.80
N TRP A 140 0.45 -10.52 -20.47
CA TRP A 140 0.57 -11.71 -19.62
C TRP A 140 -0.49 -12.78 -19.94
N LYS A 141 -1.74 -12.37 -20.21
CA LYS A 141 -2.81 -13.32 -20.56
C LYS A 141 -2.57 -13.97 -21.92
N VAL A 142 -2.12 -13.19 -22.91
CA VAL A 142 -1.78 -13.71 -24.24
C VAL A 142 -0.63 -14.71 -24.14
N ASN A 143 0.46 -14.35 -23.46
CA ASN A 143 1.61 -15.25 -23.26
C ASN A 143 1.23 -16.53 -22.50
N LEU A 144 0.29 -16.47 -21.56
CA LEU A 144 -0.18 -17.64 -20.82
C LEU A 144 -1.02 -18.58 -21.70
N CYS A 145 -1.85 -18.03 -22.58
CA CYS A 145 -2.59 -18.81 -23.57
C CYS A 145 -1.64 -19.45 -24.60
N GLU A 146 -0.65 -18.70 -25.09
CA GLU A 146 0.37 -19.24 -26.02
C GLU A 146 1.19 -20.36 -25.38
N ALA A 147 1.53 -20.25 -24.10
CA ALA A 147 2.25 -21.28 -23.37
C ALA A 147 1.44 -22.57 -23.17
N SER A 148 0.11 -22.49 -23.02
CA SER A 148 -0.75 -23.69 -22.91
C SER A 148 -1.01 -24.39 -24.24
N ASP A 149 -0.87 -23.69 -25.36
CA ASP A 149 -1.12 -24.25 -26.70
C ASP A 149 0.10 -25.00 -27.28
N THR A 150 1.24 -25.02 -26.58
CA THR A 150 2.50 -25.61 -27.09
C THR A 150 2.81 -27.00 -26.51
N ASP A 151 1.99 -27.54 -25.60
CA ASP A 151 2.27 -28.80 -24.87
C ASP A 151 1.63 -30.07 -25.50
N ASP A 152 0.97 -29.98 -26.66
CA ASP A 152 0.19 -31.10 -27.23
C ASP A 152 0.80 -31.82 -28.48
N ASP A 153 2.06 -31.55 -28.86
CA ASP A 153 2.64 -32.08 -30.12
C ASP A 153 3.94 -32.90 -29.95
N ASP A 154 3.97 -33.84 -29.00
CA ASP A 154 4.96 -34.93 -28.98
C ASP A 154 4.28 -36.32 -28.93
N CYS A 155 3.49 -36.64 -29.96
CA CYS A 155 3.15 -38.03 -30.30
C CYS A 155 3.96 -38.47 -31.52
N VAL A 156 5.22 -38.81 -31.29
CA VAL A 156 6.06 -39.48 -32.29
C VAL A 156 5.52 -40.90 -32.50
N SER A 157 4.60 -41.07 -33.43
CA SER A 157 4.31 -42.38 -34.04
C SER A 157 5.42 -42.72 -35.03
N SER A 158 6.48 -43.38 -34.54
CA SER A 158 7.42 -44.12 -35.39
C SER A 158 7.15 -45.61 -35.25
N SER A 159 6.19 -46.08 -36.04
CA SER A 159 6.02 -47.47 -36.49
C SER A 159 6.23 -47.43 -38.00
N GLU A 160 6.98 -48.25 -38.71
CA GLU A 160 7.61 -49.55 -38.47
C GLU A 160 8.71 -49.73 -39.54
N GLU A 161 9.65 -50.63 -39.25
CA GLU A 161 10.79 -51.05 -40.07
C GLU A 161 10.36 -51.68 -41.40
N GLN A 162 11.14 -51.41 -42.47
CA GLN A 162 11.44 -52.39 -43.52
C GLN A 162 12.74 -52.06 -44.26
#